data_AF-A0A958RVQ2-F1
#
_entry.id   AF-A0A958RVQ2-F1
#
_cell.length_a   1.000
_cell.length_b   1.000
_cell.length_c   1.000
_cell.angle_alpha   90.00
_cell.angle_beta   90.00
_cell.angle_gamma   90.00
#
_symmetry.space_group_name_H-M   'P 1'
#
loop_
_entity.id
_entity.type
_entity.pdbx_description
1 polymer ?
#
loop_
_entity_poly.entity_id
_entity_poly.type
_entity_poly.pdbx_seq_one_letter_code
_entity_poly.pdbx_strand_id
1 'polypeptide(L)'
;IEWVQPATESTGVLGGETMTVDLPGDNFYQFVASRLTEDPDVDRTAGQLDFIIDVAGEDLNTYMAVNRPSTGIIQERPEYSNIENGFGIFSCRYSQSVLGKDMTLTSLDSLREGRFTKHLGFL
;
A
#
# COMPACT_ATOMS: atom_id res chain seq x y z
N ILE A 1 -3.03 1.38 11.85
CA ILE A 1 -2.12 2.20 11.02
C ILE A 1 -2.03 1.56 9.64
N GLU A 2 -1.99 2.33 8.56
CA GLU A 2 -1.97 1.79 7.20
C GLU A 2 -0.59 1.98 6.56
N TRP A 3 0.00 0.89 6.07
CA TRP A 3 1.30 0.88 5.41
C TRP A 3 1.15 0.75 3.90
N VAL A 4 0.85 1.86 3.24
CA VAL A 4 0.64 1.89 1.78
C VAL A 4 1.98 1.72 1.06
N GLN A 5 2.07 0.72 0.19
CA GLN A 5 3.22 0.49 -0.68
C GLN A 5 3.07 1.25 -2.00
N PRO A 6 4.19 1.62 -2.65
CA PRO A 6 4.14 2.12 -4.03
C PRO A 6 3.43 1.13 -4.96
N ALA A 7 2.67 1.66 -5.93
CA ALA A 7 2.06 0.83 -6.96
C ALA A 7 3.14 0.30 -7.93
N THR A 8 2.96 -0.93 -8.39
CA THR A 8 3.76 -1.55 -9.46
C THR A 8 2.92 -1.62 -10.73
N GLU A 9 3.52 -1.32 -11.87
CA GLU A 9 2.86 -1.42 -13.17
C GLU A 9 3.30 -2.70 -13.88
N SER A 10 2.36 -3.34 -14.57
CA SER A 10 2.62 -4.52 -15.38
C SER A 10 3.48 -4.17 -16.60
N THR A 11 4.29 -5.11 -17.10
CA THR A 11 5.09 -4.87 -18.32
C THR A 11 4.26 -4.88 -19.60
N GLY A 12 3.03 -5.39 -19.53
CA GLY A 12 2.11 -5.42 -20.66
C GLY A 12 0.63 -5.54 -20.28
N VAL A 13 -0.23 -5.49 -21.29
CA VAL A 13 -1.70 -5.45 -21.13
C VAL A 13 -2.37 -6.80 -21.40
N LEU A 14 -1.61 -7.79 -21.87
CA LEU A 14 -2.11 -9.12 -22.19
C LEU A 14 -2.40 -9.97 -20.94
N GLY A 15 -1.92 -9.53 -19.77
CA GLY A 15 -2.04 -10.26 -18.51
C GLY A 15 -1.20 -11.55 -18.47
N GLY A 16 -1.25 -12.24 -17.32
CA GLY A 16 -0.58 -13.53 -17.13
C GLY A 16 0.89 -13.45 -16.71
N GLU A 17 1.46 -12.25 -16.57
CA GLU A 17 2.77 -12.09 -15.94
C GLU A 17 2.68 -12.26 -14.42
N THR A 18 3.76 -12.77 -13.83
CA THR A 18 3.90 -12.83 -12.37
C THR A 18 4.40 -11.48 -11.87
N MET A 19 3.56 -10.77 -11.13
CA MET A 19 3.94 -9.56 -10.42
C MET A 19 4.25 -9.90 -8.97
N THR A 20 5.42 -9.47 -8.49
CA THR A 20 5.87 -9.67 -7.10
C THR A 20 6.20 -8.33 -6.47
N VAL A 21 5.76 -8.13 -5.24
CA VAL A 21 6.17 -7.02 -4.38
C VAL A 21 6.89 -7.60 -3.19
N ASP A 22 8.18 -7.32 -3.06
CA ASP A 22 8.97 -7.74 -1.91
C ASP A 22 8.75 -6.78 -0.75
N LEU A 23 8.38 -7.35 0.41
CA LEU A 23 8.18 -6.61 1.65
C LEU A 23 9.18 -7.09 2.70
N PRO A 24 10.37 -6.45 2.79
CA PRO A 24 11.34 -6.77 3.83
C PRO A 24 10.74 -6.54 5.22
N GLY A 25 10.86 -7.53 6.11
CA GLY A 25 10.35 -7.43 7.48
C GLY A 25 10.90 -6.23 8.25
N ASP A 26 12.17 -5.88 8.03
CA ASP A 26 12.80 -4.70 8.64
C ASP A 26 12.08 -3.39 8.28
N ASN A 27 11.56 -3.27 7.05
CA ASN A 27 10.82 -2.07 6.63
C ASN A 27 9.49 -1.96 7.36
N PHE A 28 8.83 -3.08 7.64
CA PHE A 28 7.60 -3.10 8.44
C PHE A 28 7.85 -2.56 9.85
N TYR A 29 8.88 -3.04 10.55
CA TYR A 29 9.18 -2.57 11.91
C TYR A 29 9.65 -1.11 11.94
N GLN A 30 10.43 -0.67 10.95
CA GLN A 30 10.76 0.76 10.80
C GLN A 30 9.53 1.61 10.55
N PHE A 31 8.59 1.14 9.73
CA PHE A 31 7.32 1.83 9.53
C PHE A 31 6.54 1.95 10.84
N VAL A 32 6.40 0.87 11.61
CA VAL A 32 5.75 0.91 12.93
C VAL A 32 6.42 1.94 13.84
N ALA A 33 7.76 1.91 13.92
CA ALA A 33 8.52 2.86 14.72
C ALA A 33 8.36 4.32 14.26
N SER A 34 8.24 4.56 12.96
CA SER A 34 8.01 5.92 12.42
C SER A 34 6.62 6.47 12.72
N ARG A 35 5.67 5.62 13.11
CA ARG A 35 4.26 5.99 13.33
C ARG A 35 3.88 6.11 14.79
N LEU A 36 4.72 5.63 15.70
CA LEU A 36 4.45 5.61 17.13
C LEU A 36 5.47 6.47 17.87
N THR A 37 5.00 7.19 18.87
CA THR A 37 5.86 7.92 19.79
C THR A 37 6.13 7.06 21.02
N GLU A 38 7.38 7.04 21.46
CA GLU A 38 7.77 6.41 22.73
C GLU A 38 7.05 7.07 23.89
N ASP A 39 6.44 6.25 24.74
CA ASP A 39 5.70 6.68 25.92
C ASP A 39 5.86 5.63 27.02
N PRO A 40 6.52 5.94 28.15
CA PRO A 40 6.81 4.99 29.22
C PRO A 40 5.56 4.56 30.00
N ASP A 41 4.44 5.27 29.88
CA ASP A 41 3.19 4.95 30.55
C ASP A 41 2.23 4.13 29.66
N VAL A 42 2.68 3.72 28.46
CA VAL A 42 1.86 3.02 27.47
C VAL A 42 2.43 1.64 27.15
N ASP A 43 1.69 0.62 27.57
CA ASP A 43 1.84 -0.76 27.10
C ASP A 43 1.04 -1.01 25.82
N ARG A 44 1.65 -1.69 24.84
CA ARG A 44 1.04 -1.99 23.53
C ARG A 44 0.93 -3.49 23.33
N THR A 45 -0.17 -3.95 22.75
CA THR A 45 -0.33 -5.34 22.31
C THR A 45 -0.41 -5.39 20.80
N ALA A 46 0.25 -6.37 20.19
CA ALA A 46 0.17 -6.57 18.76
C ALA A 46 -1.27 -6.91 18.34
N GLY A 47 -1.78 -6.19 17.36
CA GLY A 47 -3.04 -6.52 16.69
C GLY A 47 -2.84 -7.56 15.60
N GLN A 48 -3.93 -7.83 14.88
CA GLN A 48 -3.89 -8.63 13.66
C GLN A 48 -3.46 -7.78 12.46
N LEU A 49 -2.93 -8.43 11.43
CA LEU A 49 -2.51 -7.81 10.19
C LEU A 49 -3.53 -8.08 9.09
N ASP A 50 -3.85 -7.02 8.34
CA ASP A 50 -4.64 -7.10 7.13
C ASP A 50 -3.74 -6.83 5.92
N PHE A 51 -3.79 -7.73 4.94
CA PHE A 51 -3.09 -7.59 3.67
C PHE A 51 -4.13 -7.34 2.59
N ILE A 52 -4.05 -6.18 1.93
CA ILE A 52 -5.00 -5.76 0.90
C ILE A 52 -4.21 -5.44 -0.36
N ILE A 53 -4.62 -6.03 -1.47
CA ILE A 53 -4.03 -5.84 -2.79
C ILE A 53 -5.13 -5.39 -3.74
N ASP A 54 -4.97 -4.19 -4.30
CA ASP A 54 -5.85 -3.65 -5.32
C ASP A 54 -5.11 -3.59 -6.67
N VAL A 55 -5.81 -3.99 -7.73
CA VAL A 55 -5.30 -4.02 -9.09
C VAL A 55 -6.25 -3.21 -9.98
N ALA A 56 -5.70 -2.27 -10.73
CA ALA A 56 -6.42 -1.43 -11.68
C ALA A 56 -6.19 -1.89 -13.12
N GLY A 57 -7.23 -1.83 -13.95
CA GLY A 57 -7.11 -2.01 -15.40
C GLY A 57 -6.35 -0.86 -16.07
N GLU A 58 -6.00 -1.06 -17.35
CA GLU A 58 -5.20 -0.12 -18.14
C GLU A 58 -5.85 1.27 -18.24
N ASP A 59 -7.14 1.35 -18.60
CA ASP A 59 -7.82 2.65 -18.74
C ASP A 59 -7.86 3.43 -17.42
N LEU A 60 -8.03 2.72 -16.29
CA LEU A 60 -7.96 3.33 -14.96
C LEU A 60 -6.54 3.79 -14.63
N ASN A 61 -5.52 3.02 -15.00
CA ASN A 61 -4.12 3.45 -14.85
C ASN A 61 -3.82 4.72 -15.67
N THR A 62 -4.21 4.73 -16.95
CA THR A 62 -4.06 5.89 -17.84
C THR A 62 -4.78 7.11 -17.27
N TYR A 63 -6.03 6.94 -16.82
CA TYR A 63 -6.78 8.00 -16.17
C TYR A 63 -6.07 8.54 -14.94
N MET A 64 -5.56 7.67 -14.06
CA MET A 64 -4.81 8.10 -12.89
C MET A 64 -3.55 8.87 -13.29
N ALA A 65 -2.80 8.38 -14.27
CA ALA A 65 -1.55 8.99 -14.74
C ALA A 65 -1.76 10.41 -15.31
N VAL A 66 -2.78 10.60 -16.15
CA VAL A 66 -3.14 11.92 -16.73
C VAL A 66 -3.58 12.91 -15.65
N ASN A 67 -4.22 12.42 -14.59
CA ASN A 67 -4.71 13.24 -13.49
C ASN A 67 -3.69 13.48 -12.37
N ARG A 68 -2.50 12.86 -12.42
CA ARG A 68 -1.44 13.10 -11.41
C ARG A 68 -1.07 14.59 -11.40
N PRO A 69 -0.85 15.21 -10.23
CA PRO A 69 -0.47 16.62 -10.14
C PRO A 69 0.80 16.91 -10.95
N SER A 70 0.77 17.91 -11.83
CA SER A 70 1.98 18.42 -12.50
C SER A 70 2.58 19.55 -11.68
N THR A 71 3.91 19.56 -11.56
CA THR A 71 4.67 20.59 -10.82
C THR A 71 5.00 21.83 -11.67
N GLY A 72 4.41 21.94 -12.87
CA GLY A 72 4.68 23.01 -13.83
C GLY A 72 3.59 24.09 -13.92
N ILE A 73 3.90 25.19 -14.60
CA ILE A 73 2.98 26.30 -14.91
C ILE A 73 1.72 25.70 -15.57
N ILE A 74 0.56 26.00 -14.99
CA ILE A 74 -0.74 25.40 -15.31
C ILE A 74 -1.03 25.53 -16.81
N GLN A 75 -1.01 24.39 -17.50
CA GLN A 75 -1.73 24.17 -18.76
C GLN A 75 -2.99 23.35 -18.42
N GLU A 76 -4.04 23.46 -19.24
CA GLU A 76 -5.25 22.64 -19.09
C GLU A 76 -4.88 21.15 -19.01
N ARG A 77 -5.45 20.43 -18.04
CA ARG A 77 -5.23 18.99 -17.93
C ARG A 77 -6.03 18.29 -19.02
N PRO A 78 -5.43 17.38 -19.80
CA PRO A 78 -6.19 16.55 -20.72
C PRO A 78 -7.25 15.76 -19.96
N GLU A 79 -8.50 15.78 -20.41
CA GLU A 79 -9.52 14.86 -19.91
C GLU A 79 -9.38 13.52 -20.67
N TYR A 80 -9.25 12.42 -19.94
CA TYR A 80 -9.26 11.08 -20.52
C TYR A 80 -10.66 10.47 -20.39
N SER A 81 -11.24 10.05 -21.52
CA SER A 81 -12.51 9.32 -21.62
C SER A 81 -12.36 8.21 -22.66
N ASN A 82 -12.82 7.00 -22.34
CA ASN A 82 -12.90 5.88 -23.29
C ASN A 82 -14.36 5.50 -23.62
N ILE A 83 -15.30 6.40 -23.33
CA ILE A 83 -16.73 6.23 -23.60
C ILE A 83 -17.10 7.04 -24.85
N GLU A 84 -17.63 6.37 -25.87
CA GLU A 84 -18.15 7.06 -27.07
C GLU A 84 -19.44 7.83 -26.74
N ASN A 85 -19.53 9.08 -27.19
CA ASN A 85 -20.66 9.98 -26.94
C ASN A 85 -20.96 10.24 -25.45
N GLY A 86 -19.94 10.17 -24.58
CA GLY A 86 -20.08 10.46 -23.16
C GLY A 86 -18.76 10.87 -22.50
N PHE A 87 -18.84 11.20 -21.21
CA PHE A 87 -17.68 11.51 -20.37
C PHE A 87 -17.55 10.47 -19.27
N GLY A 88 -16.35 9.92 -19.13
CA GLY A 88 -15.99 9.01 -18.05
C GLY A 88 -15.06 7.91 -18.52
N ILE A 89 -14.75 7.01 -17.59
CA ILE A 89 -13.91 5.85 -17.86
C ILE A 89 -14.69 4.58 -17.61
N PHE A 90 -14.54 3.63 -18.51
CA PHE A 90 -14.96 2.25 -18.35
C PHE A 90 -13.71 1.39 -18.21
N SER A 91 -13.50 0.79 -17.04
CA SER A 91 -12.32 -0.04 -16.78
C SER A 91 -12.67 -1.15 -15.78
N CYS A 92 -11.69 -2.01 -15.48
CA CYS A 92 -11.81 -3.06 -14.48
C CYS A 92 -10.97 -2.75 -13.23
N ARG A 93 -11.37 -3.36 -12.12
CA ARG A 93 -10.59 -3.38 -10.87
C ARG A 93 -10.75 -4.76 -10.24
N TYR A 94 -9.69 -5.24 -9.62
CA TYR A 94 -9.70 -6.42 -8.78
C TYR A 94 -9.15 -6.07 -7.40
N SER A 95 -9.75 -6.63 -6.36
CA SER A 95 -9.31 -6.43 -4.98
C SER A 95 -9.26 -7.79 -4.30
N GLN A 96 -8.16 -8.06 -3.60
CA GLN A 96 -7.96 -9.27 -2.84
C GLN A 96 -7.43 -8.92 -1.46
N SER A 97 -8.03 -9.51 -0.43
CA SER A 97 -7.65 -9.24 0.95
C SER A 97 -7.48 -10.52 1.76
N VAL A 98 -6.46 -10.55 2.61
CA VAL A 98 -6.30 -11.51 3.71
C VAL A 98 -6.41 -10.71 5.00
N LEU A 99 -7.51 -10.91 5.72
CA LEU A 99 -7.83 -10.14 6.92
C LEU A 99 -7.58 -10.96 8.19
N GLY A 100 -7.31 -10.26 9.30
CA GLY A 100 -7.21 -10.86 10.62
C GLY A 100 -6.05 -11.85 10.76
N LYS A 101 -4.94 -11.62 10.04
CA LYS A 101 -3.79 -12.52 10.09
C LYS A 101 -3.02 -12.30 11.38
N ASP A 102 -2.97 -13.32 12.23
CA ASP A 102 -2.12 -13.29 13.41
C ASP A 102 -0.62 -13.27 13.03
N MET A 103 0.14 -12.51 13.80
CA MET A 103 1.60 -12.51 13.71
C MET A 103 2.16 -13.82 14.25
N THR A 104 3.22 -14.33 13.61
CA THR A 104 3.96 -15.47 14.14
C THR A 104 4.71 -15.07 15.41
N LEU A 105 5.09 -16.06 16.23
CA LEU A 105 5.87 -15.82 17.46
C LEU A 105 7.19 -15.08 17.16
N THR A 106 7.87 -15.41 16.06
CA THR A 106 9.11 -14.72 15.66
C THR A 106 8.88 -13.27 15.25
N SER A 107 7.76 -12.97 14.59
CA SER A 107 7.41 -11.60 14.24
C SER A 107 7.00 -10.79 15.48
N LEU A 108 6.31 -11.42 16.43
CA LEU A 108 6.00 -10.80 17.72
C LEU A 108 7.27 -10.51 18.53
N ASP A 109 8.20 -11.46 18.59
CA ASP A 109 9.50 -11.27 19.23
C ASP A 109 10.27 -10.10 18.60
N SER A 110 10.30 -10.03 17.27
CA SER A 110 10.91 -8.90 16.54
C SER A 110 10.20 -7.57 16.81
N LEU A 111 8.88 -7.58 17.04
CA LEU A 111 8.12 -6.38 17.39
C LEU A 111 8.44 -5.91 18.83
N ARG A 112 8.62 -6.85 19.77
CA ARG A 112 8.86 -6.59 21.20
C ARG A 112 10.31 -6.25 21.52
N GLU A 113 11.24 -7.03 21.00
CA GLU A 113 12.66 -6.97 21.36
C GLU A 113 13.56 -6.46 20.22
N GLY A 114 12.99 -6.28 19.03
CA GLY A 114 13.74 -5.89 17.85
C GLY A 114 14.32 -4.48 17.93
N ARG A 115 15.42 -4.28 17.18
CA ARG A 115 16.20 -3.03 17.18
C ARG A 115 15.39 -1.78 16.85
N PHE A 116 14.28 -1.92 16.14
CA PHE A 116 13.47 -0.80 15.67
C PHE A 116 12.31 -0.45 16.61
N THR A 117 11.75 -1.40 17.36
CA THR A 117 10.48 -1.20 18.06
C THR A 117 10.53 -1.52 19.55
N LYS A 118 11.66 -2.02 20.07
CA LYS A 118 11.78 -2.38 21.49
C LYS A 118 11.50 -1.26 22.50
N HIS A 119 11.73 -0.01 22.10
CA HIS A 119 11.50 1.16 22.93
C HIS A 119 10.01 1.59 22.91
N LEU A 120 9.16 0.93 22.14
CA LEU A 120 7.75 1.27 21.97
C LEU A 120 6.82 0.48 22.91
N GLY A 121 7.34 -0.22 23.91
CA GLY A 121 6.53 -0.85 24.97
C GLY A 121 5.56 -1.93 24.47
N PHE A 122 5.95 -2.75 23.50
CA PHE A 122 5.13 -3.89 23.08
C PHE A 122 5.27 -5.05 24.07
N LEU A 123 4.12 -5.54 24.59
CA LEU A 123 3.99 -6.69 25.47
C LEU A 123 4.01 -8.01 24.74
#